data_AF-A0A421NUT4-F1
#
_entry.id   AF-A0A421NUT4-F1
#
_cell.length_a   1.000
_cell.length_b   1.000
_cell.length_c   1.000
_cell.angle_alpha   90.00
_cell.angle_beta   90.00
_cell.angle_gamma   90.00
#
_symmetry.space_group_name_H-M   'P 1'
#
loop_
_entity.id
_entity.type
_entity.pdbx_description
1 polymer ?
#
loop_
_entity_poly.entity_id
_entity_poly.type
_entity_poly.pdbx_seq_one_letter_code
_entity_poly.pdbx_strand_id
1 'polypeptide(L)'
;MINTHNLTAKSLSFVQGFKNFIARGNVLNLAVAVVIGQLFSKIVSSLVADIIMPPFSLLFRRTNTLKDWKWQIKDNIYMNCGLFLQNILEFFILAFVMYAILTVFSYYQTKEKIKPKSELTLILESLNKEIVLLEEMKTILTQTHNKS
;
A
#
# COMPACT_ATOMS: atom_id res chain seq x y z
N MET A 1 49.28 9.24 14.75
CA MET A 1 48.05 9.11 15.56
C MET A 1 46.87 9.50 14.66
N ILE A 2 46.00 8.55 14.32
CA ILE A 2 44.87 8.77 13.39
C ILE A 2 43.66 9.22 14.22
N ASN A 3 43.12 10.40 13.93
CA ASN A 3 41.98 11.00 14.63
C ASN A 3 40.69 10.20 14.40
N THR A 4 40.20 9.52 15.44
CA THR A 4 38.97 8.72 15.45
C THR A 4 37.69 9.53 15.78
N HIS A 5 37.79 10.86 15.92
CA HIS A 5 36.70 11.69 16.46
C HIS A 5 35.58 12.09 15.48
N ASN A 6 35.70 11.75 14.18
CA ASN A 6 34.74 12.18 13.14
C ASN A 6 33.81 11.06 12.61
N LEU A 7 33.90 9.83 13.12
CA LEU A 7 33.10 8.71 12.64
C LEU A 7 31.71 8.61 13.29
N THR A 8 31.50 9.21 14.47
CA THR A 8 30.23 9.19 15.20
C THR A 8 29.30 10.39 14.93
N ALA A 9 29.82 11.50 14.41
CA ALA A 9 29.01 12.69 14.09
C ALA A 9 28.18 12.54 12.80
N LYS A 10 28.63 11.69 11.86
CA LYS A 10 27.97 11.47 10.57
C LYS A 10 26.70 10.60 10.67
N SER A 11 26.64 9.67 11.62
CA SER A 11 25.46 8.80 11.81
C SER A 11 24.30 9.54 12.49
N LEU A 12 24.58 10.45 13.43
CA LEU A 12 23.57 11.35 14.01
C LEU A 12 22.93 12.26 12.94
N SER A 13 23.77 12.79 12.04
CA SER A 13 23.36 13.65 10.92
C SER A 13 22.36 12.97 9.97
N PHE A 14 22.53 11.67 9.68
CA PHE A 14 21.61 10.93 8.82
C PHE A 14 20.25 10.75 9.50
N VAL A 15 20.22 10.38 10.78
CA VAL A 15 18.97 10.18 11.54
C VAL A 15 18.21 11.50 11.68
N GLN A 16 18.90 12.62 11.95
CA GLN A 16 18.28 13.95 11.93
C GLN A 16 17.76 14.33 10.53
N GLY A 17 18.53 14.05 9.48
CA GLY A 17 18.13 14.32 8.09
C GLY A 17 16.92 13.48 7.65
N PHE A 18 16.87 12.22 8.07
CA PHE A 18 15.76 11.30 7.82
C PHE A 18 14.51 11.72 8.61
N LYS A 19 14.67 12.11 9.89
CA LYS A 19 13.58 12.68 10.69
C LYS A 19 13.01 13.94 10.02
N ASN A 20 13.86 14.85 9.55
CA ASN A 20 13.44 16.04 8.80
C ASN A 20 12.85 15.72 7.41
N PHE A 21 13.13 14.55 6.84
CA PHE A 21 12.53 14.07 5.59
C PHE A 21 11.13 13.49 5.81
N ILE A 22 10.97 12.62 6.81
CA ILE A 22 9.68 12.01 7.18
C ILE A 22 8.73 13.07 7.77
N ALA A 23 9.26 14.06 8.49
CA ALA A 23 8.50 15.20 9.00
C ALA A 23 7.90 16.10 7.90
N ARG A 24 8.31 15.92 6.63
CA ARG A 24 7.60 16.54 5.50
C ARG A 24 6.30 15.79 5.33
N GLY A 25 5.19 16.35 5.84
CA GLY A 25 3.87 15.69 5.85
C GLY A 25 3.41 15.10 4.50
N ASN A 26 3.85 15.66 3.37
CA ASN A 26 3.58 15.10 2.04
C ASN A 26 4.14 13.67 1.83
N VAL A 27 5.30 13.35 2.43
CA VAL A 27 5.94 12.02 2.33
C VAL A 27 5.23 11.01 3.21
N LEU A 28 4.84 11.42 4.43
CA LEU A 28 4.14 10.56 5.37
C LEU A 28 2.77 10.14 4.81
N ASN A 29 2.02 11.07 4.24
CA ASN A 29 0.71 10.79 3.63
C ASN A 29 0.83 9.84 2.42
N LEU A 30 1.86 10.03 1.59
CA LEU A 30 2.14 9.13 0.47
C LEU A 30 2.50 7.72 0.96
N ALA A 31 3.35 7.62 1.98
CA ALA A 31 3.76 6.33 2.54
C ALA A 31 2.57 5.55 3.11
N VAL A 32 1.69 6.23 3.87
CA VAL A 32 0.48 5.61 4.42
C VAL A 32 -0.45 5.16 3.30
N ALA A 33 -0.66 5.98 2.26
CA ALA A 33 -1.50 5.62 1.12
C ALA A 33 -0.99 4.37 0.37
N VAL A 34 0.34 4.25 0.17
CA VAL A 34 0.95 3.09 -0.49
C VAL A 34 0.79 1.81 0.35
N VAL A 35 1.03 1.88 1.66
CA VAL A 35 0.91 0.72 2.56
C VAL A 35 -0.54 0.23 2.62
N ILE A 36 -1.50 1.13 2.76
CA ILE A 36 -2.93 0.79 2.75
C ILE A 36 -3.31 0.20 1.38
N GLY A 37 -2.83 0.77 0.27
CA GLY A 37 -3.06 0.25 -1.07
C GLY A 37 -2.53 -1.19 -1.25
N GLN A 38 -1.34 -1.49 -0.74
CA GLN A 38 -0.76 -2.84 -0.78
C GLN A 38 -1.58 -3.85 0.04
N LEU A 39 -2.00 -3.47 1.25
CA LEU A 39 -2.83 -4.33 2.11
C LEU A 39 -4.21 -4.56 1.49
N PHE A 40 -4.83 -3.51 0.94
CA PHE A 40 -6.12 -3.62 0.25
C PHE A 40 -6.03 -4.54 -0.96
N SER A 41 -4.99 -4.39 -1.79
CA SER A 41 -4.76 -5.29 -2.93
C SER A 41 -4.64 -6.74 -2.49
N LYS A 42 -3.93 -7.03 -1.37
CA LYS A 42 -3.83 -8.40 -0.83
C LYS A 42 -5.18 -8.97 -0.41
N ILE A 43 -6.03 -8.17 0.24
CA ILE A 43 -7.37 -8.60 0.66
C ILE A 43 -8.22 -8.96 -0.57
N VAL A 44 -8.19 -8.11 -1.60
CA VAL A 44 -8.94 -8.38 -2.83
C VAL A 44 -8.40 -9.61 -3.55
N SER A 45 -7.07 -9.75 -3.65
CA SER A 45 -6.45 -10.95 -4.24
C SER A 45 -6.82 -12.22 -3.49
N SER A 46 -6.83 -12.21 -2.15
CA SER A 46 -7.27 -13.37 -1.34
C SER A 46 -8.76 -13.67 -1.53
N LEU A 47 -9.64 -12.65 -1.57
CA LEU A 47 -11.04 -12.87 -1.90
C LEU A 47 -11.22 -13.55 -3.27
N VAL A 48 -10.48 -13.11 -4.28
CA VAL A 48 -10.55 -13.73 -5.61
C VAL A 48 -9.99 -15.15 -5.58
N ALA A 49 -8.80 -15.36 -5.02
CA ALA A 49 -8.13 -16.65 -5.01
C ALA A 49 -8.81 -17.70 -4.11
N ASP A 50 -9.37 -17.29 -2.98
CA ASP A 50 -9.87 -18.21 -1.95
C ASP A 50 -11.38 -18.39 -2.00
N ILE A 51 -12.15 -17.42 -2.54
CA ILE A 51 -13.61 -17.47 -2.56
C ILE A 51 -14.17 -17.56 -3.98
N ILE A 52 -13.62 -16.81 -4.94
CA ILE A 52 -14.14 -16.80 -6.31
C ILE A 52 -13.54 -17.93 -7.15
N MET A 53 -12.24 -18.18 -7.04
CA MET A 53 -11.56 -19.20 -7.83
C MET A 53 -12.04 -20.63 -7.54
N PRO A 54 -12.37 -21.07 -6.31
CA PRO A 54 -12.87 -22.44 -6.10
C PRO A 54 -14.15 -22.77 -6.89
N PRO A 55 -15.25 -21.99 -6.83
CA PRO A 55 -16.42 -22.24 -7.65
C PRO A 55 -16.14 -22.05 -9.15
N PHE A 56 -15.33 -21.05 -9.54
CA PHE A 56 -14.94 -20.88 -10.95
C PHE A 56 -14.14 -22.07 -11.47
N SER A 57 -13.14 -22.54 -10.73
CA SER A 57 -12.30 -23.69 -11.12
C SER A 57 -13.08 -25.00 -11.15
N LEU A 58 -14.14 -25.13 -10.33
CA LEU A 58 -15.07 -26.28 -10.41
C LEU A 58 -15.95 -26.24 -11.66
N LEU A 59 -16.38 -25.05 -12.10
CA LEU A 59 -17.12 -24.85 -13.35
C LEU A 59 -16.21 -25.04 -14.58
N PHE A 60 -14.97 -24.54 -14.49
CA PHE A 60 -13.90 -24.70 -15.48
C PHE A 60 -13.11 -26.00 -15.31
N ARG A 61 -13.55 -26.93 -14.44
CA ARG A 61 -12.87 -28.21 -14.11
C ARG A 61 -12.60 -29.09 -15.34
N ARG A 62 -13.25 -28.79 -16.47
CA ARG A 62 -13.07 -29.47 -17.76
C ARG A 62 -12.06 -28.80 -18.70
N THR A 63 -11.44 -27.68 -18.34
CA THR A 63 -10.50 -26.93 -19.22
C THR A 63 -9.14 -26.66 -18.59
N ASN A 64 -8.74 -27.37 -17.53
CA ASN A 64 -7.33 -27.36 -17.06
C ASN A 64 -6.33 -27.70 -18.17
N THR A 65 -6.82 -28.24 -19.29
CA THR A 65 -6.18 -28.34 -20.62
C THR A 65 -5.47 -27.06 -21.07
N LEU A 66 -5.88 -25.87 -20.59
CA LEU A 66 -5.19 -24.62 -20.92
C LEU A 66 -3.78 -24.59 -20.33
N LYS A 67 -3.59 -24.94 -19.05
CA LYS A 67 -2.25 -25.00 -18.41
C LYS A 67 -1.32 -26.00 -19.08
N ASP A 68 -1.88 -27.08 -19.61
CA ASP A 68 -1.14 -28.18 -20.23
C ASP A 68 -0.76 -27.90 -21.69
N TRP A 69 -1.24 -26.80 -22.28
CA TRP A 69 -0.78 -26.38 -23.60
C TRP A 69 0.66 -25.85 -23.53
N LYS A 70 1.59 -26.80 -23.65
CA LYS A 70 3.02 -26.57 -23.74
C LYS A 70 3.44 -26.76 -25.19
N TRP A 71 3.86 -25.69 -25.85
CA TRP A 71 4.53 -25.81 -27.14
C TRP A 71 5.99 -26.21 -26.88
N GLN A 72 6.38 -27.41 -27.29
CA GLN A 72 7.78 -27.87 -27.21
C GLN A 72 8.56 -27.28 -28.38
N ILE A 73 9.56 -26.45 -28.08
CA ILE A 73 10.35 -25.78 -29.12
C ILE A 73 11.68 -26.49 -29.39
N LYS A 74 12.30 -27.20 -28.40
CA LYS A 74 13.36 -28.25 -28.47
C LYS A 74 14.01 -28.41 -27.08
N ASP A 75 14.61 -29.57 -26.79
CA ASP A 75 15.45 -29.89 -25.59
C ASP A 75 14.99 -29.28 -24.26
N ASN A 76 13.80 -29.70 -23.79
CA ASN A 76 13.28 -29.42 -22.44
C ASN A 76 12.90 -27.95 -22.15
N ILE A 77 12.84 -27.09 -23.16
CA ILE A 77 12.32 -25.72 -23.04
C ILE A 77 10.82 -25.72 -23.37
N TYR A 78 9.99 -25.49 -22.35
CA TYR A 78 8.53 -25.39 -22.48
C TYR A 78 8.10 -23.92 -22.51
N MET A 79 7.37 -23.49 -23.54
CA MET A 79 6.61 -22.24 -23.48
C MET A 79 5.24 -22.51 -22.87
N ASN A 80 5.02 -22.01 -21.66
CA ASN A 80 3.77 -22.15 -20.92
C ASN A 80 2.73 -21.11 -21.38
N CYS A 81 2.28 -21.19 -22.64
CA CYS A 81 1.22 -20.33 -23.17
C CYS A 81 -0.09 -20.47 -22.37
N GLY A 82 -0.30 -21.65 -21.79
CA GLY A 82 -1.40 -21.93 -20.87
C GLY A 82 -1.47 -21.06 -19.63
N LEU A 83 -0.31 -20.84 -18.99
CA LEU A 83 -0.21 -20.04 -17.77
C LEU A 83 -0.51 -18.57 -18.08
N PHE A 84 -0.08 -18.08 -19.24
CA PHE A 84 -0.33 -16.71 -19.66
C PHE A 84 -1.84 -16.45 -19.87
N LEU A 85 -2.54 -17.35 -20.56
CA LEU A 85 -3.98 -17.20 -20.80
C LEU A 85 -4.79 -17.29 -19.50
N GLN A 86 -4.36 -18.13 -18.56
CA GLN A 86 -4.95 -18.18 -17.23
C GLN A 86 -4.78 -16.85 -16.49
N ASN A 87 -3.58 -16.24 -16.51
CA ASN A 87 -3.33 -14.96 -15.84
C ASN A 87 -4.19 -13.83 -16.44
N ILE A 88 -4.46 -13.85 -17.76
CA ILE A 88 -5.37 -12.91 -18.40
C ILE A 88 -6.80 -13.07 -17.85
N LEU A 89 -7.28 -14.31 -17.73
CA LEU A 89 -8.61 -14.58 -17.19
C LEU A 89 -8.70 -14.14 -15.72
N GLU A 90 -7.66 -14.41 -14.93
CA GLU A 90 -7.56 -13.96 -13.54
C GLU A 90 -7.57 -12.44 -13.41
N PHE A 91 -6.90 -11.72 -14.32
CA PHE A 91 -6.96 -10.26 -14.37
C PHE A 91 -8.38 -9.75 -14.64
N PHE A 92 -9.11 -10.37 -15.58
CA PHE A 92 -10.51 -9.99 -15.85
C PHE A 92 -11.43 -10.24 -14.65
N ILE A 93 -11.25 -11.37 -13.96
CA ILE A 93 -12.01 -11.69 -12.75
C ILE A 93 -11.67 -10.70 -11.63
N LEU A 94 -10.39 -10.40 -11.42
CA LEU A 94 -9.92 -9.44 -10.42
C LEU A 94 -10.47 -8.04 -10.68
N ALA A 95 -10.46 -7.59 -11.94
CA ALA A 95 -11.01 -6.30 -12.34
C ALA A 95 -12.53 -6.24 -12.09
N PHE A 96 -13.26 -7.32 -12.43
CA PHE A 96 -14.70 -7.41 -12.19
C PHE A 96 -15.03 -7.36 -10.69
N VAL A 97 -14.30 -8.11 -9.86
CA VAL A 97 -14.48 -8.13 -8.41
C VAL A 97 -14.12 -6.77 -7.78
N MET A 98 -13.04 -6.14 -8.24
CA MET A 98 -12.68 -4.78 -7.80
C MET A 98 -13.81 -3.79 -8.11
N TYR A 99 -14.36 -3.83 -9.33
CA TYR A 99 -15.49 -3.01 -9.71
C TYR A 99 -16.74 -3.29 -8.86
N ALA A 100 -17.06 -4.56 -8.60
CA ALA A 100 -18.18 -4.95 -7.76
C ALA A 100 -18.02 -4.41 -6.33
N ILE A 101 -16.84 -4.56 -5.71
CA ILE A 101 -16.56 -4.03 -4.36
C ILE A 101 -16.70 -2.50 -4.33
N LEU A 102 -16.11 -1.80 -5.29
CA LEU A 102 -16.21 -0.33 -5.37
C LEU A 102 -17.66 0.12 -5.53
N THR A 103 -18.45 -0.60 -6.33
CA THR A 103 -19.87 -0.30 -6.58
C THR A 103 -20.74 -0.59 -5.37
N VAL A 104 -20.53 -1.74 -4.71
CA VAL A 104 -21.25 -2.14 -3.49
C VAL A 104 -20.93 -1.18 -2.34
N PHE A 105 -19.64 -0.85 -2.16
CA PHE A 105 -19.21 0.11 -1.15
C PHE A 105 -19.78 1.51 -1.42
N SER A 106 -19.82 1.96 -2.68
CA SER A 106 -20.45 3.22 -3.09
C SER A 106 -21.97 3.21 -2.87
N TYR A 107 -22.62 2.08 -3.12
CA TYR A 107 -24.05 1.90 -2.94
C TYR A 107 -24.47 1.99 -1.47
N TYR A 108 -23.75 1.31 -0.55
CA TYR A 108 -24.06 1.37 0.88
C TYR A 108 -23.72 2.71 1.53
N GLN A 109 -22.70 3.39 1.01
CA GLN A 109 -22.33 4.73 1.46
C GLN A 109 -23.33 5.83 1.07
N THR A 110 -24.26 5.56 0.15
CA THR A 110 -25.28 6.52 -0.26
C THR A 110 -26.49 6.58 0.70
N LYS A 111 -26.65 5.62 1.63
CA LYS A 111 -27.82 5.57 2.53
C LYS A 111 -27.60 6.04 3.96
N GLU A 112 -26.36 6.12 4.44
CA GLU A 112 -26.04 6.82 5.68
C GLU A 112 -24.71 7.54 5.49
N LYS A 113 -24.68 8.83 5.86
CA LYS A 113 -23.56 9.77 5.76
C LYS A 113 -22.20 9.09 5.62
N ILE A 114 -21.55 9.30 4.48
CA ILE A 114 -20.11 9.11 4.28
C ILE A 114 -19.37 10.00 5.30
N LYS A 115 -19.18 9.47 6.51
CA LYS A 115 -18.12 9.83 7.46
C LYS A 115 -16.89 8.88 7.45
N PRO A 116 -16.58 8.06 6.43
CA PRO A 116 -15.22 7.54 6.29
C PRO A 116 -14.24 8.60 5.75
N LYS A 117 -14.72 9.77 5.28
CA LYS A 117 -13.92 11.01 5.16
C LYS A 117 -13.85 11.79 6.48
N SER A 118 -14.15 11.15 7.61
CA SER A 118 -13.89 11.71 8.94
C SER A 118 -12.78 10.92 9.59
N GLU A 119 -12.76 9.59 9.62
CA GLU A 119 -11.69 8.88 10.36
C GLU A 119 -10.29 8.99 9.75
N LEU A 120 -10.12 8.81 8.44
CA LEU A 120 -8.78 8.96 7.82
C LEU A 120 -8.32 10.41 7.88
N THR A 121 -9.22 11.36 7.64
CA THR A 121 -8.95 12.80 7.74
C THR A 121 -8.76 13.24 9.19
N LEU A 122 -9.39 12.62 10.18
CA LEU A 122 -9.21 12.87 11.61
C LEU A 122 -7.90 12.26 12.10
N ILE A 123 -7.48 11.10 11.60
CA ILE A 123 -6.16 10.54 11.90
C ILE A 123 -5.08 11.45 11.31
N LEU A 124 -5.20 11.83 10.04
CA LEU A 124 -4.28 12.77 9.39
C LEU A 124 -4.32 14.18 10.02
N GLU A 125 -5.49 14.65 10.44
CA GLU A 125 -5.66 15.94 11.12
C GLU A 125 -5.20 15.90 12.59
N SER A 126 -5.35 14.76 13.28
CA SER A 126 -4.79 14.55 14.63
C SER A 126 -3.27 14.52 14.59
N LEU A 127 -2.68 13.83 13.60
CA LEU A 127 -1.24 13.83 13.35
C LEU A 127 -0.73 15.24 13.02
N ASN A 128 -1.43 15.99 12.16
CA ASN A 128 -1.04 17.37 11.84
C ASN A 128 -1.18 18.32 13.03
N LYS A 129 -2.21 18.16 13.88
CA LYS A 129 -2.40 18.97 15.09
C LYS A 129 -1.31 18.72 16.13
N GLU A 130 -0.94 17.47 16.36
CA GLU A 130 0.18 17.15 17.26
C GLU A 130 1.51 17.71 16.74
N ILE A 131 1.76 17.65 15.42
CA ILE A 131 2.97 18.24 14.81
C ILE A 131 3.01 19.76 14.99
N VAL A 132 1.90 20.46 14.78
CA VAL A 132 1.79 21.93 14.95
C VAL A 132 1.98 22.36 16.41
N LEU A 133 1.36 21.64 17.37
CA LEU A 133 1.52 21.94 18.79
C LEU A 133 2.98 21.78 19.26
N LEU A 134 3.68 20.76 18.74
CA LEU A 134 5.11 20.56 19.04
C LEU A 134 5.99 21.65 18.40
N GLU A 135 5.59 22.22 17.26
CA GLU A 135 6.24 23.38 16.65
C GLU A 135 6.02 24.67 17.46
N GLU A 136 4.81 24.90 17.96
CA GLU A 136 4.49 26.03 18.83
C GLU A 136 5.25 25.97 20.15
N MET A 137 5.29 24.81 20.82
CA MET A 137 6.07 24.64 22.07
C MET A 137 7.56 24.89 21.86
N LYS A 138 8.13 24.40 20.74
CA LYS A 138 9.54 24.65 20.40
C LYS A 138 9.82 26.14 20.17
N THR A 139 8.90 26.85 19.52
CA THR A 139 9.02 28.29 19.28
C THR A 139 8.95 29.10 20.57
N ILE A 140 8.04 28.76 21.48
CA ILE A 140 7.90 29.41 22.78
C ILE A 140 9.14 29.19 23.64
N LEU A 141 9.66 27.96 23.72
CA LEU A 141 10.89 27.68 24.47
C LEU A 141 12.10 28.44 23.91
N THR A 142 12.14 28.64 22.59
CA THR A 142 13.21 29.44 21.96
C THR A 142 13.05 30.94 22.27
N GLN A 143 11.82 31.47 22.35
CA GLN A 143 11.56 32.84 22.77
C GLN A 143 11.86 33.09 24.25
N THR A 144 11.61 32.10 25.12
CA THR A 144 11.93 32.19 26.55
C THR A 144 13.44 32.05 26.79
N HIS A 145 14.14 31.21 26.03
CA HIS A 145 15.59 31.02 26.15
C HIS A 145 16.41 32.19 25.57
N ASN A 146 15.86 33.02 24.68
CA ASN A 146 16.57 34.18 24.10
C ASN A 146 16.31 35.51 24.86
N LYS A 147 15.68 35.45 26.04
CA LYS A 147 15.33 36.64 26.85
C LYS A 147 15.95 36.64 28.25
N SER A 148 16.98 35.82 28.47
CA SER A 148 17.83 35.76 29.67
C SER A 148 19.28 35.84 29.22
#